data_AF-A0A0F3H1S9-F1
#
_entry.id   AF-A0A0F3H1S9-F1
#
_cell.length_a   1.000
_cell.length_b   1.000
_cell.length_c   1.000
_cell.angle_alpha   90.00
_cell.angle_beta   90.00
_cell.angle_gamma   90.00
#
_symmetry.space_group_name_H-M   'P 1'
#
loop_
_entity.id
_entity.type
_entity.pdbx_description
1 polymer ?
#
loop_
_entity_poly.entity_id
_entity_poly.type
_entity_poly.pdbx_seq_one_letter_code
_entity_poly.pdbx_strand_id
1 'polypeptide(L)' 'MCGICGVYGLVDKDLLQMMCKTLAHRGPDNEGYYYDSKVMLGMRRLKVID' A
#
# COMPACT_ATOMS: atom_id res chain seq x y z
N MET A 1 -0.17 5.11 -12.99
CA MET A 1 -0.38 3.65 -12.87
C MET A 1 -0.33 3.32 -11.39
N CYS A 2 -1.33 2.70 -10.78
CA CYS A 2 -1.33 2.43 -9.33
C CYS A 2 -0.13 1.57 -8.85
N GLY A 3 0.16 1.63 -7.55
CA GLY A 3 1.13 0.79 -6.84
C GLY A 3 0.44 -0.06 -5.77
N ILE A 4 0.87 -1.30 -5.62
CA ILE A 4 0.36 -2.23 -4.60
C ILE A 4 1.57 -2.89 -3.93
N CYS A 5 1.51 -3.06 -2.61
CA CYS A 5 2.52 -3.74 -1.82
C CYS A 5 1.86 -4.56 -0.71
N GLY A 6 2.58 -5.52 -0.14
CA GLY A 6 2.06 -6.31 0.97
C GLY A 6 3.04 -7.36 1.46
N VAL A 7 2.75 -7.90 2.63
CA VAL A 7 3.55 -8.94 3.29
C VAL A 7 2.62 -10.00 3.88
N TYR A 8 3.02 -11.26 3.77
CA TYR A 8 2.36 -12.40 4.38
C TYR A 8 3.22 -12.96 5.51
N GLY A 9 2.60 -13.37 6.62
CA GLY A 9 3.26 -13.98 7.78
C GLY A 9 3.94 -13.00 8.73
N LEU A 10 3.86 -11.69 8.46
CA LEU A 10 4.39 -10.62 9.31
C LEU A 10 3.37 -9.50 9.39
N VAL A 11 3.07 -9.05 10.61
CA VAL A 11 2.18 -7.92 10.87
C VAL A 11 3.02 -6.77 11.43
N ASP A 12 3.45 -5.87 10.54
CA ASP A 12 4.21 -4.68 10.88
C ASP A 12 3.67 -3.47 10.10
N LYS A 13 2.92 -2.62 10.80
CA LYS A 13 2.23 -1.48 10.18
C LYS A 13 3.20 -0.42 9.67
N ASP A 14 4.34 -0.24 10.34
CA ASP A 14 5.31 0.78 9.97
C ASP A 14 6.08 0.34 8.72
N LEU A 15 6.45 -0.94 8.65
CA LEU A 15 7.01 -1.55 7.45
C LEU A 15 6.08 -1.39 6.24
N LEU A 16 4.79 -1.70 6.39
CA LEU A 16 3.83 -1.54 5.30
C LEU A 16 3.74 -0.09 4.81
N GLN A 17 3.68 0.87 5.75
CA GLN A 17 3.62 2.29 5.41
C GLN A 17 4.89 2.75 4.68
N MET A 18 6.08 2.30 5.12
CA MET A 18 7.34 2.58 4.42
C MET A 18 7.35 1.99 3.01
N MET A 19 6.94 0.73 2.84
CA MET A 19 6.81 0.10 1.52
C MET A 19 5.86 0.90 0.62
N CYS A 20 4.68 1.26 1.14
CA CYS A 20 3.68 2.02 0.41
C CYS A 20 4.19 3.42 0.02
N LYS A 21 4.97 4.10 0.87
CA LYS A 21 5.60 5.40 0.58
C LYS A 21 6.58 5.33 -0.59
N THR A 22 7.35 4.25 -0.73
CA THR A 22 8.27 4.11 -1.89
C THR A 22 7.52 4.08 -3.24
N LEU A 23 6.25 3.67 -3.22
CA LEU A 23 5.38 3.61 -4.40
C LEU A 23 4.59 4.91 -4.65
N ALA A 24 4.79 5.98 -3.87
CA ALA A 24 3.99 7.21 -3.97
C ALA A 24 4.00 7.84 -5.36
N HIS A 25 5.14 7.80 -6.06
CA HIS A 25 5.29 8.30 -7.43
C HIS A 25 4.38 7.60 -8.47
N ARG A 26 3.88 6.39 -8.16
CA ARG A 26 2.96 5.63 -9.01
C ARG A 26 1.52 6.07 -8.83
N GLY A 27 1.13 6.44 -7.61
CA GLY A 27 -0.23 6.82 -7.24
C GLY A 27 -0.24 7.90 -6.16
N PRO A 28 -0.06 9.18 -6.54
CA PRO A 28 0.05 10.30 -5.62
C PRO A 28 -1.29 10.74 -5.00
N ASP A 29 -2.42 10.36 -5.60
CA ASP A 29 -3.73 10.94 -5.24
C ASP A 29 -4.30 10.36 -3.94
N ASN A 30 -4.11 9.04 -3.74
CA ASN A 30 -4.70 8.34 -2.61
C ASN A 30 -3.80 7.19 -2.13
N GLU A 31 -3.88 6.89 -0.84
CA GLU A 31 -3.32 5.68 -0.23
C GLU A 31 -4.38 4.89 0.52
N GLY A 32 -4.12 3.60 0.73
CA GLY A 32 -4.98 2.73 1.52
C GLY A 32 -4.18 1.59 2.12
N TYR A 33 -4.65 1.08 3.25
CA TYR A 33 -4.01 -0.01 3.98
C TYR A 33 -5.06 -0.99 4.47
N TYR A 34 -4.74 -2.27 4.39
CA TYR A 34 -5.51 -3.38 4.94
C TYR A 34 -4.60 -4.21 5.83
N TYR A 35 -5.12 -4.61 6.98
CA TYR A 35 -4.41 -5.41 7.96
C TYR A 35 -5.29 -6.56 8.40
N ASP A 36 -4.70 -7.75 8.41
CA ASP A 36 -5.26 -8.97 8.97
C ASP A 36 -4.16 -9.68 9.79
N SER A 37 -4.54 -10.71 10.52
CA SER A 37 -3.69 -11.54 11.37
C SER A 37 -2.47 -12.15 10.65
N LYS A 38 -2.56 -12.39 9.33
CA LYS A 38 -1.50 -13.04 8.54
C LYS A 38 -1.07 -12.24 7.32
N VAL A 39 -1.79 -11.21 6.95
CA VAL A 39 -1.51 -10.46 5.73
C VAL A 39 -1.74 -8.98 5.95
N MET A 40 -0.89 -8.19 5.33
CA MET A 40 -1.03 -6.75 5.27
C MET A 40 -0.83 -6.27 3.84
N LEU A 41 -1.69 -5.37 3.38
CA LEU A 41 -1.71 -4.87 2.00
C LEU A 41 -1.76 -3.35 2.01
N GLY A 42 -0.98 -2.71 1.16
CA GLY A 42 -0.95 -1.26 0.96
C GLY A 42 -1.16 -0.92 -0.51
N MET A 43 -1.87 0.17 -0.78
CA MET A 43 -2.09 0.67 -2.15
C MET A 43 -1.74 2.15 -2.28
N ARG A 44 -1.30 2.53 -3.48
CA ARG A 44 -1.14 3.89 -4.01
C ARG A 44 -1.99 4.02 -5.26
N ARG A 45 -2.99 4.90 -5.24
CA ARG A 45 -3.90 5.09 -6.36
C ARG A 45 -3.54 6.35 -7.14
N LEU A 46 -3.38 6.20 -8.45
CA LEU A 46 -3.50 7.29 -9.41
C LEU A 46 -4.94 7.26 -9.92
N LYS A 47 -5.69 8.33 -9.72
CA LYS A 47 -7.06 8.50 -10.21
C LYS A 47 -7.00 8.89 -11.68
N VAL A 48 -7.20 7.90 -12.55
CA VAL A 48 -7.33 8.09 -14.01
C VAL A 48 -8.79 8.09 -14.42
N ILE A 49 -9.54 7.12 -13.88
CA ILE A 49 -10.99 7.01 -13.92
C ILE A 49 -11.41 6.66 -12.49
N ASP A 50 -12.62 7.10 -12.11
CA ASP A 50 -13.15 6.82 -10.78
C ASP A 50 -13.25 5.32 -10.46
#